data_AF-A0A954SV07-F1
#
_entry.id   AF-A0A954SV07-F1
#
_cell.length_a   1.000
_cell.length_b   1.000
_cell.length_c   1.000
_cell.angle_alpha   90.00
_cell.angle_beta   90.00
_cell.angle_gamma   90.00
#
_symmetry.space_group_name_H-M   'P 1'
#
loop_
_entity.id
_entity.type
_entity.pdbx_description
1 polymer ?
#
loop_
_entity_poly.entity_id
_entity_poly.type
_entity_poly.pdbx_seq_one_letter_code
_entity_poly.pdbx_strand_id
1 'polypeptide(L)'
;QIWSTRTLASDWTGEGKSLVNTKLESTGVGNLQGSVAWLGDEPLQECMLVYGNRVYFPRGKRGKEESPELAANFVWEPAVATQTTQRELRGFLTKLQTRAVKRQVGTASTSDVNVLETIAATYDKGSRDLKDIMPILCFHEYAGGSNYTELQNNVLEEMDWSHHLRMGEAVLYGRINRAVVGVSLDGTETSGQAEHQNATFIRCLLPVTKVEGRDLRDFISPLEKLKQ
;
A
#
# COMPACT_ATOMS: atom_id res chain seq x y z
N GLN A 1 -16.32 -12.84 -29.08
CA GLN A 1 -15.94 -11.43 -29.34
C GLN A 1 -14.76 -11.11 -28.41
N ILE A 2 -13.60 -10.80 -28.98
CA ILE A 2 -12.42 -10.42 -28.18
C ILE A 2 -12.55 -8.91 -27.96
N TRP A 3 -12.95 -8.50 -26.75
CA TRP A 3 -12.91 -7.10 -26.34
C TRP A 3 -11.44 -6.74 -26.17
N SER A 4 -10.91 -5.92 -27.06
CA SER A 4 -9.58 -5.33 -26.90
C SER A 4 -9.72 -4.07 -26.07
N THR A 5 -9.18 -4.06 -24.86
CA THR A 5 -8.99 -2.83 -24.10
C THR A 5 -7.77 -2.12 -24.69
N ARG A 6 -7.97 -0.95 -25.29
CA ARG A 6 -6.87 -0.05 -25.65
C ARG A 6 -6.69 0.95 -24.52
N THR A 7 -5.52 0.92 -23.89
CA THR A 7 -5.13 1.90 -22.86
C THR A 7 -4.58 3.13 -23.56
N LEU A 8 -5.10 4.30 -23.22
CA LEU A 8 -4.48 5.59 -23.51
C LEU A 8 -3.96 6.14 -22.18
N ALA A 9 -2.67 6.45 -22.13
CA ALA A 9 -2.03 7.11 -21.00
C ALA A 9 -1.48 8.46 -21.44
N SER A 10 -1.52 9.43 -20.53
CA SER A 10 -0.95 10.76 -20.73
C SER A 10 -0.30 11.18 -19.42
N ASP A 11 0.92 11.70 -19.51
CA ASP A 11 1.71 12.19 -18.40
C ASP A 11 2.04 13.67 -18.60
N TRP A 12 2.21 14.37 -17.49
CA TRP A 12 2.73 15.72 -17.49
C TRP A 12 3.55 15.92 -16.22
N THR A 13 4.55 16.78 -16.31
CA THR A 13 5.39 17.17 -15.18
C THR A 13 5.37 18.69 -15.04
N GLY A 14 5.46 19.16 -13.80
CA GLY A 14 5.47 20.58 -13.49
C GLY A 14 5.82 20.83 -12.03
N GLU A 15 6.14 22.07 -11.71
CA GLU A 15 6.37 22.48 -10.34
C GLU A 15 5.05 22.80 -9.64
N GLY A 16 4.95 22.43 -8.37
CA GLY A 16 3.74 22.64 -7.57
C GLY A 16 4.06 22.89 -6.10
N LYS A 17 3.06 23.39 -5.36
CA LYS A 17 3.14 23.51 -3.91
C LYS A 17 3.28 22.12 -3.29
N SER A 18 4.15 21.99 -2.29
CA SER A 18 4.22 20.73 -1.53
C SER A 18 2.87 20.38 -0.91
N LEU A 19 2.42 19.16 -1.16
CA LEU A 19 1.17 18.62 -0.63
C LEU A 19 1.36 17.92 0.72
N VAL A 20 2.60 17.66 1.12
CA VAL A 20 2.92 16.93 2.35
C VAL A 20 4.08 17.60 3.05
N ASN A 21 3.96 17.80 4.36
CA ASN A 21 5.10 18.09 5.22
C ASN A 21 5.48 16.84 5.99
N THR A 22 6.75 16.46 5.98
CA THR A 22 7.21 15.23 6.62
C THR A 22 8.52 15.40 7.33
N LYS A 23 8.65 14.68 8.45
CA LYS A 23 9.93 14.41 9.10
C LYS A 23 9.93 12.94 9.46
N LEU A 24 10.53 12.11 8.62
CA LEU A 24 10.52 10.66 8.77
C LEU A 24 11.92 10.13 9.03
N GLU A 25 12.00 9.22 10.00
CA GLU A 25 13.22 8.56 10.41
C GLU A 25 13.03 7.05 10.51
N SER A 26 14.00 6.29 10.00
CA SER A 26 14.04 4.84 10.13
C SER A 26 14.70 4.45 11.44
N THR A 27 14.01 3.64 12.25
CA THR A 27 14.51 3.15 13.55
C THR A 27 14.96 1.68 13.52
N GLY A 28 14.94 1.07 12.34
CA GLY A 28 15.27 -0.34 12.12
C GLY A 28 14.53 -0.90 10.91
N VAL A 29 14.54 -2.22 10.76
CA VAL A 29 13.95 -2.90 9.59
C VAL A 29 12.44 -2.63 9.51
N GLY A 30 12.04 -1.81 8.54
CA GLY A 30 10.64 -1.49 8.22
C GLY A 30 9.93 -0.59 9.22
N ASN A 31 10.59 -0.13 10.29
CA ASN A 31 9.99 0.74 11.32
C ASN A 31 10.25 2.21 11.04
N LEU A 32 9.20 3.00 11.16
CA LEU A 32 9.21 4.43 10.85
C LEU A 32 8.75 5.25 12.06
N GLN A 33 9.47 6.32 12.36
CA GLN A 33 9.10 7.33 13.35
C GLN A 33 9.04 8.73 12.75
N GLY A 34 8.50 9.67 13.51
CA GLY A 34 8.35 11.07 13.12
C GLY A 34 6.92 11.38 12.68
N SER A 35 6.76 12.32 11.75
CA SER A 35 5.46 12.89 11.42
C SER A 35 5.21 13.06 9.92
N VAL A 36 3.94 12.96 9.55
CA VAL A 36 3.40 13.22 8.22
C VAL A 36 2.19 14.15 8.38
N ALA A 37 2.19 15.27 7.68
CA ALA A 37 1.07 16.20 7.65
C ALA A 37 0.61 16.42 6.21
N TRP A 38 -0.66 16.15 5.95
CA TRP A 38 -1.30 16.40 4.67
C TRP A 38 -1.70 17.87 4.56
N LEU A 39 -1.21 18.56 3.52
CA LEU A 39 -1.41 20.00 3.27
C LEU A 39 -2.44 20.27 2.16
N GLY A 40 -3.13 19.25 1.67
CA GLY A 40 -4.21 19.42 0.70
C GLY A 40 -5.48 20.00 1.32
N ASP A 41 -6.38 20.50 0.47
CA ASP A 41 -7.59 21.20 0.92
C ASP A 41 -8.71 20.27 1.40
N GLU A 42 -8.67 18.99 1.01
CA GLU A 42 -9.65 17.96 1.36
C GLU A 42 -8.95 16.78 2.05
N PRO A 43 -9.66 15.97 2.85
CA PRO A 43 -9.09 14.78 3.47
C PRO A 43 -8.54 13.80 2.43
N LEU A 44 -7.38 13.20 2.73
CA LEU A 44 -6.80 12.14 1.92
C LEU A 44 -7.45 10.81 2.33
N GLN A 45 -8.30 10.27 1.47
CA GLN A 45 -9.01 9.00 1.69
C GLN A 45 -8.16 7.81 1.31
N GLU A 46 -8.52 6.62 1.80
CA GLU A 46 -7.75 5.39 1.55
C GLU A 46 -6.26 5.59 1.88
N CYS A 47 -6.00 6.43 2.89
CA CYS A 47 -4.67 6.93 3.19
C CYS A 47 -3.82 5.80 3.76
N MET A 48 -2.68 5.57 3.13
CA MET A 48 -1.67 4.67 3.62
C MET A 48 -0.27 5.24 3.44
N LEU A 49 0.59 4.98 4.41
CA LEU A 49 2.02 5.22 4.30
C LEU A 49 2.71 3.87 4.21
N VAL A 50 3.55 3.73 3.19
CA VAL A 50 4.24 2.48 2.89
C VAL A 50 5.73 2.68 3.07
N TYR A 51 6.37 1.82 3.85
CA TYR A 51 7.81 1.88 4.11
C TYR A 51 8.38 0.49 4.36
N GLY A 52 9.45 0.13 3.65
CA GLY A 52 10.03 -1.21 3.71
C GLY A 52 8.99 -2.28 3.39
N ASN A 53 8.73 -3.18 4.34
CA ASN A 53 7.73 -4.24 4.22
C ASN A 53 6.41 -3.96 4.96
N ARG A 54 6.17 -2.71 5.35
CA ARG A 54 5.01 -2.33 6.16
C ARG A 54 4.14 -1.30 5.48
N VAL A 55 2.86 -1.42 5.78
CA VAL A 55 1.86 -0.39 5.51
C VAL A 55 1.29 0.12 6.83
N TYR A 56 1.18 1.44 6.94
CA TYR A 56 0.70 2.18 8.08
C TYR A 56 -0.58 2.91 7.68
N PHE A 57 -1.59 2.88 8.55
CA PHE A 57 -2.88 3.53 8.34
C PHE A 57 -3.19 4.47 9.50
N PRO A 58 -3.65 5.71 9.23
CA PRO A 58 -4.30 6.51 10.24
C PRO A 58 -5.48 5.74 10.83
N ARG A 59 -5.56 5.72 12.16
CA ARG A 59 -6.62 5.03 12.88
C ARG A 59 -7.88 5.89 12.86
N GLY A 60 -8.94 5.37 12.26
CA GLY A 60 -10.27 5.99 12.30
C GLY A 60 -10.86 6.04 13.71
N LYS A 61 -12.00 6.74 13.85
CA LYS A 61 -12.71 6.82 15.13
C LYS A 61 -13.14 5.42 15.58
N ARG A 62 -12.87 5.10 16.86
CA ARG A 62 -13.16 3.79 17.45
C ARG A 62 -14.63 3.43 17.25
N GLY A 63 -14.90 2.25 16.67
CA GLY A 63 -16.26 1.70 16.51
C GLY A 63 -16.90 1.90 15.14
N LYS A 64 -16.20 2.49 14.17
CA LYS A 64 -16.64 2.49 12.77
C LYS A 64 -15.59 1.85 11.87
N GLU A 65 -16.06 0.99 10.98
CA GLU A 65 -15.28 0.45 9.87
C GLU A 65 -15.19 1.54 8.78
N GLU A 66 -14.50 2.63 9.10
CA GLU A 66 -14.25 3.72 8.15
C GLU A 66 -12.94 3.43 7.41
N SER A 67 -12.94 3.62 6.09
CA SER A 67 -11.71 3.61 5.30
C SER A 67 -10.70 4.59 5.92
N PRO A 68 -9.41 4.22 5.97
CA PRO A 68 -8.40 5.07 6.60
C PRO A 68 -8.36 6.43 5.88
N GLU A 69 -8.41 7.50 6.65
CA GLU A 69 -8.45 8.87 6.15
C GLU A 69 -7.48 9.74 6.95
N LEU A 70 -6.74 10.60 6.25
CA LEU A 70 -5.89 11.62 6.87
C LEU A 70 -6.51 12.99 6.60
N ALA A 71 -7.03 13.62 7.65
CA ALA A 71 -7.62 14.94 7.56
C ALA A 71 -6.59 16.00 7.14
N ALA A 72 -7.05 17.00 6.39
CA ALA A 72 -6.25 18.16 6.04
C ALA A 72 -5.67 18.85 7.30
N ASN A 73 -4.38 19.20 7.24
CA ASN A 73 -3.61 19.83 8.32
C ASN A 73 -3.50 19.01 9.61
N PHE A 74 -3.92 17.74 9.61
CA PHE A 74 -3.67 16.84 10.73
C PHE A 74 -2.24 16.28 10.66
N VAL A 75 -1.52 16.37 11.78
CA VAL A 75 -0.19 15.77 11.93
C VAL A 75 -0.37 14.35 12.45
N TRP A 76 0.01 13.38 11.62
CA TRP A 76 -0.06 11.96 11.92
C TRP A 76 1.33 11.40 12.23
N GLU A 77 1.43 10.61 13.30
CA GLU A 77 2.67 9.97 13.73
C GLU A 77 2.61 8.44 13.56
N PRO A 78 3.32 7.86 12.58
CA PRO A 78 3.23 6.42 12.26
C PRO A 78 3.65 5.47 13.41
N ALA A 79 4.48 5.96 14.34
CA ALA A 79 4.94 5.21 15.50
C ALA A 79 3.92 5.18 16.67
N VAL A 80 2.92 6.07 16.66
CA VAL A 80 1.97 6.21 17.76
C VAL A 80 0.81 5.22 17.58
N ALA A 81 0.77 4.16 18.40
CA ALA A 81 -0.21 3.08 18.30
C ALA A 81 -1.68 3.50 18.52
N THR A 82 -1.92 4.63 19.20
CA THR A 82 -3.26 5.21 19.35
C THR A 82 -3.75 5.90 18.07
N GLN A 83 -2.83 6.33 17.20
CA GLN A 83 -3.12 6.98 15.92
C GLN A 83 -2.92 6.07 14.71
N THR A 84 -2.27 4.92 14.86
CA THR A 84 -1.81 4.12 13.73
C THR A 84 -2.15 2.65 13.86
N THR A 85 -2.59 2.06 12.76
CA THR A 85 -2.64 0.60 12.56
C THR A 85 -1.58 0.20 11.54
N GLN A 86 -0.91 -0.92 11.77
CA GLN A 86 0.16 -1.41 10.90
C GLN A 86 -0.15 -2.82 10.39
N ARG A 87 0.26 -3.11 9.16
CA ARG A 87 0.20 -4.46 8.55
C ARG A 87 1.47 -4.72 7.74
N GLU A 88 1.75 -5.99 7.48
CA GLU A 88 2.76 -6.37 6.49
C GLU A 88 2.20 -6.06 5.08
N LEU A 89 3.01 -5.41 4.24
CA LEU A 89 2.57 -4.84 2.97
C LEU A 89 2.11 -5.93 1.99
N ARG A 90 2.87 -7.01 1.82
CA ARG A 90 2.50 -8.07 0.88
C ARG A 90 1.19 -8.70 1.31
N GLY A 91 1.04 -8.99 2.59
CA GLY A 91 -0.16 -9.55 3.17
C GLY A 91 -1.39 -8.67 3.03
N PHE A 92 -1.20 -7.35 3.12
CA PHE A 92 -2.23 -6.38 2.81
C PHE A 92 -2.63 -6.42 1.33
N LEU A 93 -1.66 -6.32 0.42
CA LEU A 93 -1.88 -6.31 -1.03
C LEU A 93 -2.52 -7.63 -1.52
N THR A 94 -2.06 -8.77 -0.98
CA THR A 94 -2.56 -10.10 -1.37
C THR A 94 -3.75 -10.58 -0.55
N LYS A 95 -4.33 -9.70 0.28
CA LYS A 95 -5.48 -9.99 1.16
C LYS A 95 -5.31 -11.33 1.91
N LEU A 96 -4.15 -11.56 2.55
CA LEU A 96 -3.83 -12.83 3.21
C LEU A 96 -4.95 -13.26 4.15
N GLN A 97 -5.45 -14.48 3.97
CA GLN A 97 -6.49 -15.09 4.78
C GLN A 97 -5.91 -16.24 5.59
N THR A 98 -6.29 -16.35 6.87
CA THR A 98 -5.99 -17.52 7.69
C THR A 98 -7.21 -18.44 7.69
N ARG A 99 -7.04 -19.68 7.21
CA ARG A 99 -8.10 -20.69 7.17
C ARG A 99 -7.68 -21.91 7.99
N ALA A 100 -8.60 -22.44 8.78
CA ALA A 100 -8.42 -23.76 9.39
C ALA A 100 -8.64 -24.85 8.34
N VAL A 101 -7.64 -25.68 8.11
CA VAL A 101 -7.65 -26.79 7.16
C VAL A 101 -7.40 -28.08 7.93
N LYS A 102 -8.21 -29.11 7.66
CA LYS A 102 -7.98 -30.45 8.19
C LYS A 102 -6.91 -31.14 7.37
N ARG A 103 -5.78 -31.50 7.99
CA ARG A 103 -4.78 -32.36 7.37
C ARG A 103 -4.77 -33.72 8.06
N GLN A 104 -4.77 -34.78 7.25
CA GLN A 104 -4.51 -36.13 7.73
C GLN A 104 -3.01 -36.30 7.92
N VAL A 105 -2.62 -36.74 9.12
CA VAL A 105 -1.23 -37.03 9.46
C VAL A 105 -1.14 -38.53 9.77
N GLY A 106 -0.48 -39.29 8.89
CA GLY A 106 -0.23 -40.73 9.05
C GLY A 106 -0.94 -41.64 8.04
N THR A 107 -0.36 -42.82 7.79
CA THR A 107 -0.83 -43.83 6.81
C THR A 107 -1.71 -44.93 7.40
N ALA A 108 -1.97 -44.94 8.71
CA ALA A 108 -2.88 -45.91 9.32
C ALA A 108 -3.60 -45.28 10.52
N SER A 109 -4.90 -45.06 10.36
CA SER A 109 -5.86 -44.68 11.42
C SER A 109 -5.43 -43.51 12.31
N THR A 110 -5.58 -42.24 11.88
CA THR A 110 -5.36 -41.14 12.82
C THR A 110 -6.08 -39.84 12.49
N SER A 111 -6.61 -39.25 13.56
CA SER A 111 -7.32 -38.00 13.77
C SER A 111 -7.04 -36.86 12.77
N ASP A 112 -8.11 -36.23 12.27
CA ASP A 112 -8.01 -34.94 11.58
C ASP A 112 -7.37 -33.90 12.50
N VAL A 113 -6.23 -33.32 12.11
CA VAL A 113 -5.66 -32.17 12.82
C VAL A 113 -6.09 -30.90 12.10
N ASN A 114 -6.66 -29.96 12.85
CA ASN A 114 -6.91 -28.61 12.36
C ASN A 114 -5.58 -27.85 12.31
N VAL A 115 -5.09 -27.59 11.11
CA VAL A 115 -3.91 -26.77 10.83
C VAL A 115 -4.39 -25.40 10.37
N LEU A 116 -3.87 -24.32 10.95
CA LEU A 116 -4.10 -22.99 10.42
C LEU A 116 -3.16 -22.76 9.23
N GLU A 117 -3.73 -22.50 8.07
CA GLU A 117 -3.00 -22.20 6.84
C GLU A 117 -3.26 -20.74 6.46
N THR A 118 -2.20 -19.99 6.17
CA THR A 118 -2.29 -18.61 5.69
C THR A 118 -2.06 -18.60 4.18
N ILE A 119 -3.08 -18.19 3.42
CA ILE A 119 -3.07 -18.25 1.95
C ILE A 119 -3.41 -16.86 1.40
N ALA A 120 -2.69 -16.44 0.37
CA ALA A 120 -3.03 -15.24 -0.39
C ALA A 120 -4.36 -15.44 -1.13
N ALA A 121 -5.22 -14.42 -1.16
CA ALA A 121 -6.40 -14.47 -2.00
C ALA A 121 -6.00 -14.47 -3.48
N THR A 122 -6.74 -15.17 -4.33
CA THR A 122 -6.54 -15.07 -5.79
C THR A 122 -6.87 -13.65 -6.24
N TYR A 123 -6.01 -13.07 -7.07
CA TYR A 123 -6.26 -11.75 -7.66
C TYR A 123 -7.40 -11.83 -8.68
N ASP A 124 -8.43 -11.01 -8.50
CA ASP A 124 -9.56 -10.93 -9.44
C ASP A 124 -9.19 -10.02 -10.63
N LYS A 125 -8.80 -10.65 -11.74
CA LYS A 125 -8.43 -9.97 -12.99
C LYS A 125 -9.61 -9.28 -13.68
N GLY A 126 -10.84 -9.67 -13.34
CA GLY A 126 -12.07 -9.09 -13.87
C GLY A 126 -12.58 -7.88 -13.06
N SER A 127 -11.95 -7.60 -11.91
CA SER A 127 -12.33 -6.48 -11.07
C SER A 127 -12.19 -5.16 -11.84
N ARG A 128 -13.12 -4.25 -11.57
CA ARG A 128 -13.11 -2.86 -12.05
C ARG A 128 -13.08 -1.86 -10.90
N ASP A 129 -12.83 -2.33 -9.67
CA ASP A 129 -12.73 -1.46 -8.51
C ASP A 129 -11.33 -0.84 -8.45
N LEU A 130 -11.25 0.45 -8.79
CA LEU A 130 -10.00 1.20 -8.77
C LEU A 130 -9.35 1.23 -7.39
N LYS A 131 -10.11 1.09 -6.30
CA LYS A 131 -9.57 1.08 -4.93
C LYS A 131 -8.74 -0.16 -4.64
N ASP A 132 -9.08 -1.28 -5.26
CA ASP A 132 -8.34 -2.54 -5.17
C ASP A 132 -7.20 -2.59 -6.20
N ILE A 133 -7.45 -2.09 -7.41
CA ILE A 133 -6.49 -2.17 -8.53
C ILE A 133 -5.30 -1.22 -8.31
N MET A 134 -5.55 0.02 -7.86
CA MET A 134 -4.52 1.05 -7.85
C MET A 134 -3.39 0.82 -6.83
N PRO A 135 -3.64 0.31 -5.60
CA PRO A 135 -2.56 -0.12 -4.71
C PRO A 135 -1.72 -1.26 -5.31
N ILE A 136 -2.35 -2.19 -6.02
CA ILE A 136 -1.64 -3.28 -6.72
C ILE A 136 -0.79 -2.73 -7.85
N LEU A 137 -1.30 -1.81 -8.68
CA LEU A 137 -0.50 -1.14 -9.72
C LEU A 137 0.66 -0.35 -9.11
N CYS A 138 0.43 0.33 -7.98
CA CYS A 138 1.43 1.14 -7.30
C CYS A 138 2.57 0.33 -6.69
N PHE A 139 2.32 -0.95 -6.37
CA PHE A 139 3.26 -1.84 -5.69
C PHE A 139 3.27 -3.24 -6.33
N HIS A 140 3.23 -3.29 -7.67
CA HIS A 140 2.99 -4.52 -8.43
C HIS A 140 4.08 -5.57 -8.17
N GLU A 141 5.34 -5.20 -8.33
CA GLU A 141 6.47 -6.08 -8.05
C GLU A 141 6.50 -6.51 -6.58
N TYR A 142 6.19 -5.60 -5.64
CA TYR A 142 6.14 -5.95 -4.21
C TYR A 142 5.03 -6.97 -3.89
N ALA A 143 3.87 -6.87 -4.54
CA ALA A 143 2.78 -7.84 -4.39
C ALA A 143 3.15 -9.25 -4.90
N GLY A 144 4.21 -9.37 -5.72
CA GLY A 144 4.64 -10.60 -6.39
C GLY A 144 4.54 -10.52 -7.92
N GLY A 145 4.23 -9.34 -8.45
CA GLY A 145 4.17 -9.06 -9.88
C GLY A 145 3.22 -10.00 -10.62
N SER A 146 3.65 -10.42 -11.82
CA SER A 146 2.91 -11.35 -12.66
C SER A 146 2.67 -12.72 -12.01
N ASN A 147 3.49 -13.13 -11.02
CA ASN A 147 3.27 -14.40 -10.31
C ASN A 147 2.05 -14.35 -9.38
N TYR A 148 1.66 -13.16 -8.93
CA TYR A 148 0.49 -12.96 -8.09
C TYR A 148 -0.73 -12.52 -8.90
N THR A 149 -0.59 -11.51 -9.77
CA THR A 149 -1.72 -10.95 -10.52
C THR A 149 -2.07 -11.74 -11.77
N GLU A 150 -1.12 -12.53 -12.30
CA GLU A 150 -1.17 -13.15 -13.63
C GLU A 150 -1.42 -12.12 -14.76
N LEU A 151 -1.09 -10.86 -14.51
CA LEU A 151 -1.20 -9.74 -15.44
C LEU A 151 0.17 -9.05 -15.58
N GLN A 152 0.51 -8.67 -16.80
CA GLN A 152 1.69 -7.86 -17.09
C GLN A 152 1.41 -6.38 -16.83
N ASN A 153 2.41 -5.63 -16.37
CA ASN A 153 2.32 -4.19 -16.08
C ASN A 153 3.13 -3.32 -17.05
N ASN A 154 3.48 -3.82 -18.24
CA ASN A 154 4.44 -3.14 -19.13
C ASN A 154 3.97 -1.74 -19.59
N VAL A 155 2.65 -1.54 -19.74
CA VAL A 155 2.09 -0.26 -20.21
C VAL A 155 2.05 0.80 -19.11
N LEU A 156 2.00 0.38 -17.84
CA LEU A 156 1.87 1.25 -16.66
C LEU A 156 3.01 0.99 -15.68
N GLU A 157 4.18 0.60 -16.18
CA GLU A 157 5.34 0.21 -15.36
C GLU A 157 5.80 1.36 -14.46
N GLU A 158 5.75 2.59 -14.95
CA GLU A 158 6.08 3.81 -14.20
C GLU A 158 5.13 4.06 -13.02
N MET A 159 3.97 3.40 -12.98
CA MET A 159 3.10 3.44 -11.82
C MET A 159 3.62 2.58 -10.67
N ASP A 160 4.51 1.62 -10.92
CA ASP A 160 5.05 0.75 -9.87
C ASP A 160 6.21 1.41 -9.11
N TRP A 161 5.93 1.78 -7.87
CA TRP A 161 6.86 2.42 -6.95
C TRP A 161 7.46 1.43 -5.94
N SER A 162 7.35 0.12 -6.20
CA SER A 162 8.00 -0.94 -5.40
C SER A 162 9.52 -0.73 -5.26
N HIS A 163 10.16 -0.13 -6.26
CA HIS A 163 11.60 0.12 -6.25
C HIS A 163 12.02 1.21 -5.25
N HIS A 164 11.19 2.23 -5.02
CA HIS A 164 11.41 3.26 -4.00
C HIS A 164 11.47 2.67 -2.59
N LEU A 165 10.64 1.68 -2.30
CA LEU A 165 10.67 0.97 -1.01
C LEU A 165 12.01 0.27 -0.77
N ARG A 166 12.64 -0.27 -1.83
CA ARG A 166 13.97 -0.91 -1.75
C ARG A 166 15.09 0.10 -1.55
N MET A 167 14.92 1.33 -2.05
CA MET A 167 15.86 2.43 -1.84
C MET A 167 15.76 3.02 -0.42
N GLY A 168 14.77 2.59 0.37
CA GLY A 168 14.55 3.05 1.73
C GLY A 168 13.81 4.38 1.80
N GLU A 169 13.02 4.69 0.77
CA GLU A 169 12.09 5.81 0.75
C GLU A 169 10.71 5.34 1.23
N ALA A 170 9.89 6.27 1.69
CA ALA A 170 8.50 5.99 2.02
C ALA A 170 7.56 6.52 0.92
N VAL A 171 6.41 5.88 0.76
CA VAL A 171 5.38 6.32 -0.18
C VAL A 171 4.12 6.63 0.61
N LEU A 172 3.67 7.89 0.58
CA LEU A 172 2.30 8.24 0.98
C LEU A 172 1.39 8.04 -0.21
N TYR A 173 0.32 7.28 0.00
CA TYR A 173 -0.69 6.99 -1.00
C TYR A 173 -2.06 7.36 -0.45
N GLY A 174 -2.93 7.87 -1.31
CA GLY A 174 -4.35 7.98 -1.01
C GLY A 174 -5.15 8.46 -2.22
N ARG A 175 -6.42 8.78 -1.97
CA ARG A 175 -7.39 9.22 -2.97
C ARG A 175 -8.05 10.51 -2.50
N ILE A 176 -8.28 11.43 -3.43
CA ILE A 176 -9.13 12.60 -3.21
C ILE A 176 -10.42 12.45 -4.01
N ASN A 177 -11.52 13.03 -3.53
CA ASN A 177 -12.84 12.87 -4.17
C ASN A 177 -13.07 13.88 -5.29
N ARG A 178 -12.20 14.88 -5.42
CA ARG A 178 -12.22 15.82 -6.53
C ARG A 178 -11.58 15.23 -7.79
N ALA A 179 -12.30 15.28 -8.91
CA ALA A 179 -11.72 15.06 -10.23
C ALA A 179 -10.78 16.23 -10.57
N VAL A 180 -9.51 15.94 -10.85
CA VAL A 180 -8.50 16.95 -11.20
C VAL A 180 -8.23 17.04 -12.70
N VAL A 181 -8.69 16.04 -13.46
CA VAL A 181 -8.60 15.99 -14.92
C VAL A 181 -9.98 15.64 -15.48
N GLY A 182 -10.37 16.32 -16.56
CA GLY A 182 -11.53 15.99 -17.37
C GLY A 182 -11.11 15.37 -18.70
N VAL A 183 -11.93 14.49 -19.25
CA VAL A 183 -11.75 13.93 -20.59
C VAL A 183 -12.87 14.44 -21.48
N SER A 184 -12.52 14.98 -22.65
CA SER A 184 -13.48 15.29 -23.71
C SER A 184 -13.24 14.39 -24.91
N LEU A 185 -14.33 13.94 -25.54
CA LEU A 185 -14.31 13.08 -26.72
C LEU A 185 -15.13 13.80 -27.79
N ASP A 186 -14.52 14.06 -28.95
CA ASP A 186 -15.08 14.88 -30.03
C ASP A 186 -15.61 16.25 -29.56
N GLY A 187 -14.87 16.89 -28.64
CA GLY A 187 -15.24 18.19 -28.06
C GLY A 187 -16.39 18.14 -27.05
N THR A 188 -16.95 16.96 -26.78
CA THR A 188 -17.97 16.76 -25.75
C THR A 188 -17.31 16.29 -24.47
N GLU A 189 -17.50 17.02 -23.36
CA GLU A 189 -17.05 16.55 -22.07
C GLU A 189 -17.73 15.23 -21.70
N THR A 190 -16.93 14.24 -21.31
CA THR A 190 -17.40 12.92 -20.86
C THR A 190 -17.66 12.89 -19.36
N SER A 191 -17.39 14.00 -18.66
CA SER A 191 -17.62 14.23 -17.24
C SER A 191 -19.09 13.97 -16.88
N GLY A 192 -19.37 12.92 -16.10
CA GLY A 192 -20.71 12.66 -15.55
C GLY A 192 -21.58 11.65 -16.31
N GLN A 193 -21.05 10.96 -17.32
CA GLN A 193 -21.72 9.76 -17.85
C GLN A 193 -21.63 8.62 -16.82
N ALA A 194 -22.77 7.98 -16.52
CA ALA A 194 -22.90 6.99 -15.44
C ALA A 194 -22.00 5.75 -15.57
N GLU A 195 -21.42 5.52 -16.75
CA GLU A 195 -20.53 4.38 -17.03
C GLU A 195 -19.04 4.71 -16.82
N HIS A 196 -18.68 5.97 -16.57
CA HIS A 196 -17.29 6.39 -16.45
C HIS A 196 -16.87 6.52 -14.98
N GLN A 197 -15.90 5.70 -14.56
CA GLN A 197 -15.24 5.84 -13.26
C GLN A 197 -14.11 6.87 -13.35
N ASN A 198 -14.23 7.96 -12.58
CA ASN A 198 -13.18 8.95 -12.44
C ASN A 198 -12.68 8.95 -10.98
N ALA A 199 -11.38 8.75 -10.79
CA ALA A 199 -10.76 8.78 -9.47
C ALA A 199 -9.40 9.46 -9.53
N THR A 200 -9.11 10.27 -8.51
CA THR A 200 -7.82 10.96 -8.38
C THR A 200 -7.02 10.34 -7.25
N PHE A 201 -5.91 9.71 -7.60
CA PHE A 201 -4.98 9.11 -6.64
C PHE A 201 -3.77 10.00 -6.45
N ILE A 202 -3.37 10.19 -5.19
CA ILE A 202 -2.19 10.94 -4.80
C ILE A 202 -1.14 9.94 -4.35
N ARG A 203 0.07 10.08 -4.90
CA ARG A 203 1.25 9.32 -4.52
C ARG A 203 2.39 10.30 -4.30
N CYS A 204 2.94 10.30 -3.09
CA CYS A 204 4.05 11.17 -2.73
C CYS A 204 5.22 10.31 -2.28
N LEU A 205 6.38 10.52 -2.93
CA LEU A 205 7.64 9.97 -2.48
C LEU A 205 8.16 10.83 -1.33
N LEU A 206 8.42 10.20 -0.19
CA LEU A 206 8.79 10.88 1.05
C LEU A 206 10.20 10.47 1.47
N PRO A 207 11.08 11.44 1.75
CA PRO A 207 12.43 11.14 2.22
C PRO A 207 12.37 10.53 3.62
N VAL A 208 13.21 9.52 3.87
CA VAL A 208 13.38 8.91 5.19
C VAL A 208 14.83 8.99 5.60
N THR A 209 15.09 9.66 6.72
CA THR A 209 16.43 9.74 7.28
C THR A 209 16.76 8.42 7.97
N LYS A 210 17.91 7.83 7.67
CA LYS A 210 18.41 6.66 8.40
C LYS A 210 19.09 7.17 9.66
N VAL A 211 18.61 6.75 10.83
CA VAL A 211 19.35 6.99 12.07
C VAL A 211 20.57 6.06 12.04
N GLU A 212 21.73 6.59 11.64
CA GLU A 212 23.01 5.89 11.80
C GLU A 212 23.20 5.57 13.29
N GLY A 213 23.38 4.29 13.64
CA GLY A 213 23.61 3.93 15.05
C GLY A 213 23.15 2.56 15.54
N ARG A 214 22.71 1.64 14.67
CA ARG A 214 22.70 0.21 15.01
C ARG A 214 23.27 -0.59 13.85
N ASP A 215 24.59 -0.72 13.86
CA ASP A 215 25.27 -1.76 13.11
C ASP A 215 24.75 -3.11 13.63
N LEU A 216 24.06 -3.87 12.79
CA LEU A 216 23.55 -5.20 13.15
C LEU A 216 24.68 -6.20 13.43
N ARG A 217 25.94 -5.83 13.18
CA ARG A 217 27.13 -6.59 13.60
C ARG A 217 27.40 -6.53 15.10
N ASP A 218 26.81 -5.57 15.82
CA ASP A 218 26.90 -5.48 17.29
C ASP A 218 25.76 -6.24 18.01
N PHE A 219 24.90 -6.95 17.25
CA PHE A 219 23.92 -7.84 17.84
C PHE A 219 24.61 -9.11 18.36
N ILE A 220 25.10 -9.06 19.59
CA ILE A 220 25.43 -10.26 20.36
C ILE A 220 24.12 -11.00 20.62
N SER A 221 23.96 -12.15 19.98
CA SER A 221 22.82 -13.04 20.21
C SER A 221 22.67 -13.34 21.71
N PRO A 222 21.45 -13.32 22.27
CA PRO A 222 21.22 -13.77 23.65
C PRO A 222 21.73 -15.18 23.93
N LEU A 223 21.95 -16.00 22.89
CA LEU A 223 22.55 -17.34 22.99
C LEU A 223 24.06 -17.32 23.27
N GLU A 224 24.78 -16.24 22.96
CA GLU A 224 26.21 -16.11 23.27
C GLU A 224 26.46 -15.69 24.72
N LYS A 225 25.52 -14.98 25.35
CA LYS A 225 25.57 -14.65 26.79
C LYS A 225 25.36 -15.85 27.71
N LEU A 226 24.93 -17.00 27.17
CA LEU A 226 24.75 -18.25 27.92
C LEU A 226 26.00 -19.16 27.87
N LYS A 227 27.12 -18.68 27.32
CA LYS A 227 28.39 -19.42 27.23
C LYS A 227 29.54 -18.80 28.04
N GLN A 228 29.24 -17.82 28.91
CA GLN A 228 30.16 -17.31 29.94
C GLN A 228 29.56 -17.56 31.32
#